data_AF-A0A2M9M617-F1
#
_entry.id   AF-A0A2M9M617-F1
#
_cell.length_a   1.000
_cell.length_b   1.000
_cell.length_c   1.000
_cell.angle_alpha   90.00
_cell.angle_beta   90.00
_cell.angle_gamma   90.00
#
_symmetry.space_group_name_H-M   'P 1'
#
loop_
_entity.id
_entity.type
_entity.pdbx_description
1 polymer ?
#
loop_
_entity_poly.entity_id
_entity_poly.type
_entity_poly.pdbx_seq_one_letter_code
_entity_poly.pdbx_strand_id
1 'polypeptide(L)'
;MSEAGPLPLGQLSVWHDIRDLPAARWHEPNNAAARPLPSGTTAAQARTAPHAVVTRRPSLRTRYDVHDAAAPRQLPPEADFDDDLPALDTPPDDPHRRAARPAAEPFDLGRPRWL
;
A
#
# COMPACT_ATOMS: atom_id res chain seq x y z
N MET A 1 3.40 19.33 11.37
CA MET A 1 3.61 18.50 10.16
C MET A 1 4.87 17.70 10.41
N SER A 2 4.83 16.36 10.28
CA SER A 2 6.06 15.57 10.40
C SER A 2 7.00 15.96 9.26
N GLU A 3 8.30 16.06 9.52
CA GLU A 3 9.31 16.27 8.50
C GLU A 3 9.79 14.93 7.94
N ALA A 4 10.39 14.94 6.75
CA ALA A 4 10.96 13.74 6.16
C ALA A 4 12.16 13.25 6.97
N GLY A 5 12.10 12.02 7.47
CA GLY A 5 13.07 11.44 8.40
C GLY A 5 13.61 10.08 7.93
N PRO A 6 14.59 9.51 8.66
CA PRO A 6 15.08 8.17 8.38
C PRO A 6 13.96 7.12 8.57
N LEU A 7 14.09 5.98 7.89
CA LEU A 7 13.24 4.82 8.14
C LEU A 7 13.49 4.30 9.58
N PRO A 8 12.45 3.93 10.34
CA PRO A 8 12.60 3.13 11.56
C PRO A 8 13.22 1.77 11.26
N LEU A 9 13.84 1.15 12.27
CA LEU A 9 14.58 -0.12 12.13
C LEU A 9 13.79 -1.21 11.37
N GLY A 10 12.50 -1.39 11.67
CA GLY A 10 11.68 -2.38 10.99
C GLY A 10 11.50 -2.11 9.49
N GLN A 11 11.40 -0.84 9.08
CA GLN A 11 11.33 -0.47 7.67
C GLN A 11 12.69 -0.58 6.98
N LEU A 12 13.79 -0.29 7.69
CA LEU A 12 15.15 -0.50 7.17
C LEU A 12 15.42 -1.98 6.89
N SER A 13 14.95 -2.88 7.75
CA SER A 13 15.07 -4.33 7.51
C SER A 13 14.42 -4.73 6.19
N VAL A 14 13.18 -4.28 5.95
CA VAL A 14 12.46 -4.56 4.69
C VAL A 14 13.19 -3.94 3.49
N TRP A 15 13.70 -2.71 3.63
CA TRP A 15 14.48 -2.06 2.58
C TRP A 15 15.75 -2.84 2.22
N HIS A 16 16.47 -3.34 3.22
CA HIS A 16 17.66 -4.17 3.01
C HIS A 16 17.36 -5.45 2.24
N ASP A 17 16.20 -6.05 2.44
CA ASP A 17 15.80 -7.28 1.75
C ASP A 17 15.49 -7.04 0.25
N ILE A 18 15.15 -5.81 -0.16
CA ILE A 18 14.70 -5.52 -1.53
C ILE A 18 15.59 -4.59 -2.35
N ARG A 19 16.44 -3.76 -1.73
CA ARG A 19 17.19 -2.72 -2.44
C ARG A 19 18.14 -3.25 -3.52
N ASP A 20 18.61 -4.50 -3.35
CA ASP A 20 19.53 -5.16 -4.27
C ASP A 20 18.79 -6.05 -5.30
N LEU A 21 17.45 -6.13 -5.22
CA LEU A 21 16.63 -6.85 -6.18
C LEU A 21 16.38 -5.98 -7.43
N PRO A 22 16.24 -6.59 -8.62
CA PRO A 22 15.67 -5.92 -9.78
C PRO A 22 14.27 -5.37 -9.45
N ALA A 23 13.90 -4.20 -10.00
CA ALA A 23 12.62 -3.55 -9.74
C ALA A 23 11.40 -4.47 -9.93
N ALA A 24 11.45 -5.37 -10.92
CA ALA A 24 10.41 -6.38 -11.18
C ALA A 24 10.16 -7.35 -10.00
N ARG A 25 11.09 -7.44 -9.05
CA ARG A 25 11.06 -8.33 -7.87
C ARG A 25 10.82 -7.59 -6.55
N TRP A 26 10.62 -6.27 -6.59
CA TRP A 26 10.33 -5.48 -5.38
C TRP A 26 9.00 -5.83 -4.71
N HIS A 27 8.20 -6.70 -5.34
CA HIS A 27 6.96 -7.24 -4.79
C HIS A 27 7.17 -8.39 -3.78
N GLU A 28 8.37 -8.97 -3.71
CA GLU A 28 8.65 -10.12 -2.84
C GLU A 28 8.31 -9.93 -1.34
N PRO A 29 8.42 -8.73 -0.73
CA PRO A 29 7.96 -8.51 0.65
C PRO A 29 6.48 -8.13 0.77
N ASN A 30 5.73 -8.03 -0.33
CA ASN A 30 4.32 -7.66 -0.28
C ASN A 30 3.51 -8.74 0.46
N ASN A 31 2.66 -8.30 1.38
CA ASN A 31 1.73 -9.17 2.08
C ASN A 31 0.30 -8.91 1.60
N ALA A 32 -0.44 -9.97 1.32
CA ALA A 32 -1.84 -9.92 0.94
C ALA A 32 -2.70 -10.71 1.92
N ALA A 33 -3.86 -10.16 2.26
CA ALA A 33 -4.86 -10.83 3.08
C ALA A 33 -6.26 -10.52 2.53
N ALA A 34 -7.11 -11.54 2.53
CA ALA A 34 -8.53 -11.40 2.23
C ALA A 34 -9.34 -11.77 3.47
N ARG A 35 -10.44 -11.05 3.71
CA ARG A 35 -11.35 -11.33 4.83
C ARG A 35 -12.80 -11.29 4.35
N PRO A 36 -13.63 -12.31 4.64
CA PRO A 36 -15.05 -12.24 4.36
C PRO A 36 -15.69 -11.13 5.22
N LEU A 37 -16.65 -10.42 4.64
CA LEU A 37 -17.44 -9.43 5.34
C LEU A 37 -18.70 -10.07 5.93
N PRO A 38 -19.25 -9.52 7.03
CA PRO A 38 -20.51 -9.99 7.59
C PRO A 38 -21.66 -9.95 6.57
N SER A 39 -22.57 -10.92 6.67
CA SER A 39 -23.80 -10.93 5.87
C SER A 39 -24.59 -9.63 6.04
N GLY A 40 -25.07 -9.06 4.94
CA GLY A 40 -25.81 -7.78 4.94
C GLY A 40 -24.93 -6.53 4.84
N THR A 41 -23.61 -6.67 4.75
CA THR A 41 -22.72 -5.55 4.43
C THR A 41 -23.01 -5.02 3.02
N THR A 42 -23.34 -3.74 2.91
CA THR A 42 -23.57 -3.10 1.61
C THR A 42 -22.26 -2.67 0.96
N ALA A 43 -22.26 -2.51 -0.36
CA ALA A 43 -21.09 -1.98 -1.08
C ALA A 43 -20.68 -0.59 -0.57
N ALA A 44 -21.63 0.27 -0.23
CA ALA A 44 -21.35 1.59 0.35
C ALA A 44 -20.63 1.47 1.71
N GLN A 45 -21.08 0.58 2.58
CA GLN A 45 -20.41 0.31 3.86
C GLN A 45 -19.00 -0.25 3.67
N ALA A 46 -18.84 -1.15 2.69
CA ALA A 46 -17.54 -1.73 2.36
C ALA A 46 -16.55 -0.69 1.81
N ARG A 47 -17.02 0.36 1.12
CA ARG A 47 -16.18 1.49 0.63
C ARG A 47 -15.82 2.49 1.73
N THR A 48 -16.78 2.88 2.57
CA THR A 48 -16.53 3.86 3.64
C THR A 48 -15.52 3.36 4.67
N ALA A 49 -15.46 2.04 4.91
CA ALA A 49 -14.57 1.47 5.92
C ALA A 49 -13.06 1.69 5.62
N PRO A 50 -12.52 1.34 4.42
CA PRO A 50 -11.18 1.69 4.01
C PRO A 50 -10.84 3.18 4.18
N HIS A 51 -11.70 4.10 3.70
CA HIS A 51 -11.48 5.54 3.90
C HIS A 51 -11.31 5.91 5.37
N ALA A 52 -12.22 5.44 6.24
CA ALA A 52 -12.17 5.75 7.65
C ALA A 52 -10.85 5.24 8.29
N VAL A 53 -10.36 4.08 7.84
CA VAL A 53 -9.07 3.54 8.30
C VAL A 53 -7.91 4.38 7.77
N VAL A 54 -7.85 4.68 6.47
CA VAL A 54 -6.75 5.44 5.86
C VAL A 54 -6.66 6.86 6.42
N THR A 55 -7.78 7.54 6.60
CA THR A 55 -7.84 8.87 7.21
C THR A 55 -7.25 8.86 8.62
N ARG A 56 -7.59 7.84 9.43
CA ARG A 56 -7.15 7.73 10.83
C ARG A 56 -5.73 7.18 10.99
N ARG A 57 -5.16 6.53 9.97
CA ARG A 57 -3.88 5.80 10.07
C ARG A 57 -2.82 6.43 9.15
N PRO A 58 -1.94 7.29 9.70
CA PRO A 58 -0.90 7.96 8.92
C PRO A 58 0.00 7.00 8.13
N SER A 59 0.27 5.80 8.65
CA SER A 59 1.11 4.79 7.99
C SER A 59 0.58 4.33 6.64
N LEU A 60 -0.72 4.43 6.39
CA LEU A 60 -1.33 4.07 5.09
C LEU A 60 -1.24 5.21 4.05
N ARG A 61 -0.80 6.39 4.48
CA ARG A 61 -0.60 7.59 3.65
C ARG A 61 0.87 8.01 3.58
N THR A 62 1.75 7.23 4.21
CA THR A 62 3.18 7.48 4.24
C THR A 62 3.79 7.20 2.86
N ARG A 63 4.61 8.13 2.39
CA ARG A 63 5.43 7.95 1.18
C ARG A 63 6.90 7.71 1.56
N TYR A 64 7.66 7.19 0.61
CA TYR A 64 9.09 6.92 0.78
C TYR A 64 9.88 7.55 -0.37
N ASP A 65 11.03 8.12 -0.05
CA ASP A 65 12.06 8.48 -1.03
C ASP A 65 13.16 7.41 -0.94
N VAL A 66 13.32 6.67 -2.03
CA VAL A 66 14.28 5.56 -2.14
C VAL A 66 15.26 5.77 -3.30
N HIS A 67 15.37 7.01 -3.80
CA HIS A 67 16.32 7.34 -4.87
C HIS A 67 17.77 7.12 -4.46
N ASP A 68 18.10 7.40 -3.20
CA ASP A 68 19.36 7.01 -2.58
C ASP A 68 19.16 5.72 -1.78
N ALA A 69 19.67 4.61 -2.32
CA ALA A 69 19.53 3.30 -1.69
C ALA A 69 20.30 3.16 -0.37
N ALA A 70 21.31 4.00 -0.13
CA ALA A 70 22.06 4.03 1.12
C ALA A 70 21.38 4.91 2.19
N ALA A 71 20.49 5.82 1.78
CA ALA A 71 19.81 6.75 2.67
C ALA A 71 18.31 6.90 2.34
N PRO A 72 17.51 5.83 2.44
CA PRO A 72 16.07 5.93 2.20
C PRO A 72 15.42 6.82 3.26
N ARG A 73 14.36 7.54 2.87
CA ARG A 73 13.65 8.46 3.75
C ARG A 73 12.16 8.18 3.78
N GLN A 74 11.59 8.33 4.97
CA GLN A 74 10.15 8.36 5.15
C GLN A 74 9.67 9.80 4.99
N LEU A 75 8.78 10.03 4.04
CA LEU A 75 8.17 11.33 3.80
C LEU A 75 6.94 11.53 4.69
N PRO A 76 6.50 12.79 4.90
CA PRO A 76 5.29 13.06 5.65
C PRO A 76 4.08 12.39 5.01
N PRO A 77 3.12 11.87 5.80
CA PRO A 77 1.89 11.33 5.26
C PRO A 77 1.13 12.38 4.45
N GLU A 78 0.59 11.99 3.30
CA GLU A 78 -0.26 12.87 2.50
C GLU A 78 -1.47 13.34 3.30
N ALA A 79 -1.82 14.62 3.21
CA ALA A 79 -2.99 15.17 3.90
C ALA A 79 -4.30 14.55 3.37
N ASP A 80 -4.38 14.38 2.05
CA ASP A 80 -5.57 13.91 1.35
C ASP A 80 -5.38 12.48 0.85
N PHE A 81 -6.47 11.72 0.84
CA PHE A 81 -6.54 10.40 0.26
C PHE A 81 -7.84 10.31 -0.55
N ASP A 82 -7.70 10.14 -1.85
CA ASP A 82 -8.80 9.85 -2.75
C ASP A 82 -8.82 8.35 -3.06
N ASP A 83 -10.01 7.76 -3.06
CA ASP A 83 -10.26 6.33 -3.25
C ASP A 83 -11.10 6.11 -4.51
N ASP A 84 -10.64 6.54 -5.68
CA ASP A 84 -11.30 6.10 -6.91
C ASP A 84 -11.03 4.59 -7.17
N LEU A 85 -11.62 3.75 -6.32
CA LEU A 85 -11.51 2.32 -6.27
C LEU A 85 -12.67 1.76 -7.09
N PRO A 86 -12.39 1.20 -8.28
CA PRO A 86 -13.43 0.63 -9.10
C PRO A 86 -14.07 -0.57 -8.40
N ALA A 87 -15.40 -0.63 -8.41
CA ALA A 87 -16.08 -1.90 -8.12
C ALA A 87 -15.85 -2.86 -9.29
N LEU A 88 -15.51 -4.11 -8.96
CA LEU A 88 -15.37 -5.16 -9.96
C LEU A 88 -16.67 -5.97 -10.02
N ASP A 89 -17.40 -5.86 -11.13
CA ASP A 89 -18.64 -6.62 -11.37
C ASP A 89 -18.39 -8.06 -11.84
N THR A 90 -17.18 -8.58 -11.66
CA THR A 90 -16.79 -9.93 -12.10
C THR A 90 -17.29 -11.01 -11.14
N PRO A 91 -17.76 -12.17 -11.65
CA PRO A 91 -18.20 -13.30 -10.83
C PRO A 91 -17.14 -13.71 -9.81
N PRO A 92 -17.53 -14.22 -8.63
CA PRO A 92 -16.63 -14.39 -7.51
C PRO A 92 -15.51 -15.36 -7.88
N ASP A 93 -14.32 -14.80 -8.05
CA ASP A 93 -13.07 -15.54 -8.04
C ASP A 93 -12.66 -15.68 -6.56
N ASP A 94 -11.82 -16.65 -6.22
CA ASP A 94 -11.33 -16.82 -4.85
C ASP A 94 -10.75 -15.49 -4.31
N PRO A 95 -11.31 -14.90 -3.22
CA PRO A 95 -10.82 -13.65 -2.64
C PRO A 95 -9.33 -13.68 -2.31
N HIS A 96 -8.78 -14.83 -1.90
CA HIS A 96 -7.36 -14.98 -1.63
C HIS A 96 -6.52 -14.88 -2.91
N ARG A 97 -6.98 -15.52 -4.00
CA ARG A 97 -6.36 -15.40 -5.32
C ARG A 97 -6.41 -13.97 -5.85
N ARG A 98 -7.55 -13.28 -5.66
CA ARG A 98 -7.69 -11.86 -6.04
C ARG A 98 -6.75 -10.96 -5.25
N ALA A 99 -6.59 -11.19 -3.95
CA ALA A 99 -5.65 -10.42 -3.11
C ALA A 99 -4.19 -10.72 -3.44
N ALA A 100 -3.85 -11.96 -3.81
CA ALA A 100 -2.49 -12.36 -4.16
C ALA A 100 -1.98 -11.71 -5.46
N ARG A 101 -2.86 -11.40 -6.41
CA ARG A 101 -2.45 -10.81 -7.70
C ARG A 101 -1.79 -9.43 -7.55
N PRO A 102 -2.40 -8.43 -6.88
CA PRO A 102 -1.72 -7.16 -6.59
C PRO A 102 -0.42 -7.32 -5.80
N ALA A 103 -0.34 -8.30 -4.90
CA ALA A 103 0.88 -8.55 -4.13
C ALA A 103 2.04 -9.11 -4.99
N ALA A 104 1.75 -9.72 -6.14
CA ALA A 104 2.76 -10.25 -7.06
C ALA A 104 3.29 -9.19 -8.05
N GLU A 105 2.74 -7.98 -8.04
CA GLU A 105 3.21 -6.88 -8.89
C GLU A 105 4.13 -5.96 -8.08
N PRO A 106 5.24 -5.47 -8.68
CA PRO A 106 6.07 -4.45 -8.05
C PRO A 106 5.19 -3.29 -7.60
N PHE A 107 5.20 -3.00 -6.30
CA PHE A 107 4.61 -1.78 -5.82
C PHE A 107 5.61 -0.65 -6.11
N ASP A 108 5.13 0.39 -6.79
CA ASP A 108 5.94 1.58 -6.98
C ASP A 108 5.97 2.38 -5.66
N LEU A 109 7.12 2.31 -4.98
CA LEU A 109 7.42 3.11 -3.79
C LEU A 109 7.33 4.62 -4.07
N GLY A 110 7.58 5.03 -5.31
CA GLY A 110 7.36 6.38 -5.79
C GLY A 110 6.12 6.43 -6.67
N ARG A 111 4.92 6.65 -6.10
CA ARG A 111 3.71 6.85 -6.93
C ARG A 111 4.03 7.78 -8.12
N PRO A 112 3.61 7.45 -9.36
CA PRO A 112 3.73 8.38 -10.46
C PRO A 112 3.06 9.69 -10.02
N ARG A 113 3.79 10.80 -10.17
CA ARG A 113 3.19 12.13 -10.12
C ARG A 113 2.20 12.17 -11.28
N TRP A 114 0.92 12.00 -11.00
CA TRP A 114 -0.10 12.52 -11.89
C TRP A 114 0.14 14.03 -11.91
N LEU A 115 0.60 14.51 -13.07
CA LEU A 115 0.73 15.93 -13.40
C LEU A 115 -0.63 16.62 -13.35
#